data_AF-A0A9P4X6Q2-F1
#
_entry.id   AF-A0A9P4X6Q2-F1
#
_cell.length_a   1.000
_cell.length_b   1.000
_cell.length_c   1.000
_cell.angle_alpha   90.00
_cell.angle_beta   90.00
_cell.angle_gamma   90.00
#
_symmetry.space_group_name_H-M   'P 1'
#
loop_
_entity.id
_entity.type
_entity.pdbx_description
1 polymer ?
#
loop_
_entity_poly.entity_id
_entity_poly.type
_entity_poly.pdbx_seq_one_letter_code
_entity_poly.pdbx_strand_id
1 'polypeptide(L)'
;MSARNSQNGTDDDAAVSPVRLLPHDNPCPNPQLPPLMIEVDNPYVPQPGGRDQYLYDAVIDAYQEQATNMTQLDQNEYLSLIEASYFKMDHDTKRGPSHHPLYSKLQNEPTWAKFVFLSALCPEISFIRGQPTPFQLQMISAFKSIEIEGYLRGYLSYRPNARRCYEHQDKVLSLPPSGPHPDLLDAISTMQNAIMNLNEKSDAIREEMRQQGEESKQKFKTGIERILQLYS
;
A
#
# COMPACT_ATOMS: atom_id res chain seq x y z
N MET A 1 50.91 29.22 41.24
CA MET A 1 50.35 28.39 42.33
C MET A 1 48.87 28.70 42.47
N SER A 2 48.07 27.64 42.66
CA SER A 2 46.65 27.61 43.06
C SER A 2 45.57 27.79 41.98
N ALA A 3 45.05 26.61 41.64
CA ALA A 3 43.81 26.22 40.98
C ALA A 3 42.53 26.95 41.42
N ARG A 4 41.51 26.89 40.55
CA ARG A 4 40.19 26.36 40.92
C ARG A 4 39.41 25.81 39.71
N ASN A 5 38.93 24.59 39.90
CA ASN A 5 37.98 23.83 39.09
C ASN A 5 36.64 24.55 38.94
N SER A 6 35.97 24.29 37.82
CA SER A 6 34.52 24.04 37.82
C SER A 6 34.19 23.04 36.71
N GLN A 7 33.88 21.81 37.12
CA GLN A 7 33.10 20.86 36.33
C GLN A 7 31.61 21.19 36.50
N ASN A 8 30.85 21.03 35.41
CA ASN A 8 29.42 20.72 35.28
C ASN A 8 29.25 20.60 33.75
N GLY A 9 28.88 19.49 33.12
CA GLY A 9 27.89 18.48 33.50
C GLY A 9 26.71 18.62 32.52
N THR A 10 26.51 17.58 31.70
CA THR A 10 25.30 17.24 30.89
C THR A 10 24.91 18.22 29.77
N ASP A 11 24.55 17.84 28.55
CA ASP A 11 23.78 16.69 28.08
C ASP A 11 24.26 16.19 26.71
N ASP A 12 24.30 14.87 26.56
CA ASP A 12 24.34 14.16 25.29
C ASP A 12 23.00 14.36 24.57
N ASP A 13 22.85 15.47 23.84
CA ASP A 13 21.84 15.55 22.79
C ASP A 13 22.34 14.74 21.60
N ALA A 14 22.06 13.43 21.66
CA ALA A 14 21.99 12.58 20.50
C ALA A 14 20.93 13.15 19.57
N ALA A 15 21.35 14.07 18.70
CA ALA A 15 20.58 14.55 17.57
C ALA A 15 20.26 13.34 16.69
N VAL A 16 19.11 12.71 16.94
CA VAL A 16 18.49 11.76 16.03
C VAL A 16 18.14 12.57 14.79
N SER A 17 19.06 12.54 13.84
CA SER A 17 18.88 13.12 12.53
C SER A 17 17.59 12.53 11.93
N PRO A 18 16.63 13.34 11.49
CA PRO A 18 15.45 12.82 10.81
C PRO A 18 15.95 12.07 9.58
N VAL A 19 15.61 10.78 9.48
CA VAL A 19 15.89 9.96 8.31
C VAL A 19 15.21 10.65 7.12
N ARG A 20 15.98 11.42 6.36
CA ARG A 20 15.52 11.98 5.08
C ARG A 20 15.36 10.80 4.13
N LEU A 21 14.12 10.50 3.79
CA LEU A 21 13.77 9.57 2.73
C LEU A 21 14.28 10.18 1.42
N LEU A 22 15.42 9.69 0.94
CA LEU A 22 15.89 10.04 -0.38
C LEU A 22 14.91 9.47 -1.41
N PRO A 23 14.64 10.15 -2.53
CA PRO A 23 13.90 9.58 -3.64
C PRO A 23 14.63 8.30 -4.07
N HIS A 24 13.97 7.16 -3.96
CA HIS A 24 14.52 5.88 -4.38
C HIS A 24 14.16 5.64 -5.84
N ASP A 25 15.14 5.15 -6.60
CA ASP A 25 14.92 4.63 -7.96
C ASP A 25 13.87 3.49 -7.89
N ASN A 26 12.63 3.76 -8.32
CA ASN A 26 11.60 2.73 -8.51
C ASN A 26 11.20 2.74 -10.01
N PRO A 27 11.28 1.60 -10.72
CA PRO A 27 10.19 0.63 -10.67
C PRO A 27 10.78 -0.78 -10.47
N CYS A 28 11.37 -1.13 -9.34
CA CYS A 28 10.79 -2.05 -8.36
C CYS A 28 11.97 -2.81 -7.72
N PRO A 29 12.27 -2.66 -6.41
CA PRO A 29 13.24 -3.54 -5.77
C PRO A 29 12.60 -4.78 -5.14
N ASN A 30 11.27 -4.89 -4.99
CA ASN A 30 10.71 -6.05 -4.28
C ASN A 30 9.25 -6.43 -4.60
N PRO A 31 8.99 -7.14 -5.71
CA PRO A 31 7.67 -7.68 -6.03
C PRO A 31 7.18 -8.82 -5.10
N GLN A 32 7.90 -9.11 -3.99
CA GLN A 32 7.61 -10.24 -3.11
C GLN A 32 7.06 -9.84 -1.73
N LEU A 33 6.92 -8.55 -1.43
CA LEU A 33 6.28 -8.14 -0.18
C LEU A 33 4.77 -8.29 -0.31
N PRO A 34 4.12 -9.09 0.56
CA PRO A 34 2.67 -9.11 0.60
C PRO A 34 2.16 -7.71 0.97
N PRO A 35 1.10 -7.20 0.31
CA PRO A 35 0.42 -5.98 0.75
C PRO A 35 0.10 -6.06 2.24
N LEU A 36 0.43 -5.00 2.98
CA LEU A 36 -0.08 -4.88 4.34
C LEU A 36 -1.60 -4.84 4.31
N MET A 37 -2.22 -5.58 5.21
CA MET A 37 -3.66 -5.57 5.31
C MET A 37 -4.13 -4.24 5.89
N ILE A 38 -5.16 -3.66 5.27
CA ILE A 38 -5.91 -2.56 5.85
C ILE A 38 -6.81 -3.17 6.92
N GLU A 39 -6.58 -2.82 8.19
CA GLU A 39 -7.37 -3.35 9.29
C GLU A 39 -8.85 -2.97 9.12
N VAL A 40 -9.74 -3.97 9.19
CA VAL A 40 -11.18 -3.81 8.94
C VAL A 40 -11.87 -3.01 10.04
N ASP A 41 -11.28 -2.97 11.24
CA ASP A 41 -11.75 -2.18 12.39
C ASP A 41 -11.22 -0.74 12.39
N ASN A 42 -10.80 -0.24 11.23
CA ASN A 42 -10.31 1.12 11.10
C ASN A 42 -11.45 2.13 11.42
N PRO A 43 -11.35 2.93 12.50
CA PRO A 43 -12.38 3.88 12.90
C PRO A 43 -12.57 5.03 11.91
N TYR A 44 -11.73 5.09 10.87
CA TYR A 44 -11.73 6.12 9.83
C TYR A 44 -12.48 5.70 8.56
N VAL A 45 -13.08 4.51 8.51
CA VAL A 45 -13.99 4.10 7.44
C VAL A 45 -15.17 5.09 7.40
N PRO A 46 -15.40 5.82 6.29
CA PRO A 46 -16.50 6.76 6.19
C PRO A 46 -17.87 6.08 6.35
N GLN A 47 -18.89 6.87 6.68
CA GLN A 47 -20.25 6.33 6.65
C GLN A 47 -20.67 6.00 5.21
N PRO A 48 -21.38 4.88 4.99
CA PRO A 48 -21.82 4.48 3.66
C PRO A 48 -22.65 5.56 2.97
N GLY A 49 -22.41 5.76 1.67
CA GLY A 49 -23.23 6.64 0.81
C GLY A 49 -22.79 8.12 0.76
N GLY A 50 -21.75 8.51 1.51
CA GLY A 50 -21.16 9.85 1.42
C GLY A 50 -20.12 10.00 0.29
N ARG A 51 -19.81 11.24 -0.12
CA ARG A 51 -18.69 11.51 -1.05
C ARG A 51 -17.36 10.99 -0.49
N ASP A 52 -17.16 11.11 0.82
CA ASP A 52 -15.95 10.63 1.49
C ASP A 52 -15.77 9.12 1.34
N GLN A 53 -16.87 8.34 1.29
CA GLN A 53 -16.81 6.91 1.00
C GLN A 53 -16.22 6.65 -0.39
N TYR A 54 -16.66 7.39 -1.39
CA TYR A 54 -16.15 7.23 -2.75
C TYR A 54 -14.65 7.57 -2.85
N LEU A 55 -14.21 8.64 -2.20
CA LEU A 55 -12.79 9.01 -2.17
C LEU A 55 -11.96 8.00 -1.38
N TYR A 56 -12.52 7.47 -0.29
CA TYR A 56 -11.93 6.37 0.46
C TYR A 56 -11.78 5.13 -0.41
N ASP A 57 -12.85 4.66 -1.05
CA ASP A 57 -12.81 3.48 -1.94
C ASP A 57 -11.75 3.65 -3.03
N ALA A 58 -11.66 4.83 -3.65
CA ALA A 58 -10.64 5.13 -4.67
C ALA A 58 -9.20 5.00 -4.15
N VAL A 59 -8.91 5.44 -2.92
CA VAL A 59 -7.56 5.29 -2.34
C VAL A 59 -7.27 3.86 -1.88
N ILE A 60 -8.30 3.10 -1.46
CA ILE A 60 -8.18 1.68 -1.13
C ILE A 60 -7.89 0.86 -2.38
N ASP A 61 -8.65 1.07 -3.45
CA ASP A 61 -8.44 0.39 -4.73
C ASP A 61 -7.03 0.67 -5.27
N ALA A 62 -6.60 1.94 -5.26
CA ALA A 62 -5.26 2.31 -5.68
C ALA A 62 -4.16 1.65 -4.83
N TYR A 63 -4.37 1.50 -3.52
CA TYR A 63 -3.44 0.77 -2.66
C TYR A 63 -3.38 -0.71 -3.03
N GLN A 64 -4.53 -1.37 -3.19
CA GLN A 64 -4.58 -2.79 -3.55
C GLN A 64 -3.88 -3.07 -4.89
N GLU A 65 -4.04 -2.18 -5.87
CA GLU A 65 -3.38 -2.29 -7.17
C GLU A 65 -1.87 -2.03 -7.12
N GLN A 66 -1.39 -1.18 -6.19
CA GLN A 66 0.00 -0.71 -6.17
C GLN A 66 0.85 -1.23 -5.01
N ALA A 67 0.26 -1.87 -4.00
CA ALA A 67 0.98 -2.29 -2.80
C ALA A 67 2.15 -3.24 -3.10
N THR A 68 2.00 -4.11 -4.10
CA THR A 68 3.06 -5.02 -4.56
C THR A 68 4.21 -4.29 -5.29
N ASN A 69 3.98 -3.06 -5.73
CA ASN A 69 4.97 -2.17 -6.36
C ASN A 69 5.53 -1.11 -5.38
N MET A 70 5.14 -1.17 -4.11
CA MET A 70 5.58 -0.26 -3.05
C MET A 70 6.62 -0.92 -2.14
N THR A 71 7.60 -0.14 -1.67
CA THR A 71 8.46 -0.58 -0.57
C THR A 71 7.65 -0.68 0.72
N GLN A 72 8.16 -1.40 1.73
CA GLN A 72 7.52 -1.45 3.05
C GLN A 72 7.33 -0.05 3.65
N LEU A 73 8.30 0.86 3.44
CA LEU A 73 8.22 2.24 3.89
C LEU A 73 7.10 3.00 3.18
N ASP A 74 6.97 2.83 1.85
CA ASP A 74 5.87 3.43 1.08
C ASP A 74 4.51 2.86 1.52
N GLN A 75 4.41 1.54 1.74
CA GLN A 75 3.15 0.94 2.21
C GLN A 75 2.75 1.51 3.58
N ASN A 76 3.68 1.60 4.53
CA ASN A 76 3.44 2.20 5.85
C ASN A 76 3.03 3.68 5.74
N GLU A 77 3.71 4.45 4.89
CA GLU A 77 3.38 5.86 4.67
C GLU A 77 1.97 5.98 4.06
N TYR A 78 1.63 5.16 3.07
CA TYR A 78 0.32 5.15 2.43
C TYR A 78 -0.80 4.86 3.45
N LEU A 79 -0.64 3.83 4.27
CA LEU A 79 -1.60 3.50 5.32
C LEU A 79 -1.75 4.66 6.33
N SER A 80 -0.65 5.30 6.71
CA SER A 80 -0.67 6.49 7.58
C SER A 80 -1.47 7.66 6.96
N LEU A 81 -1.45 7.80 5.63
CA LEU A 81 -2.27 8.80 4.92
C LEU A 81 -3.76 8.47 4.97
N ILE A 82 -4.13 7.18 4.88
CA ILE A 82 -5.51 6.71 5.05
C ILE A 82 -5.98 7.01 6.48
N GLU A 83 -5.20 6.61 7.48
CA GLU A 83 -5.51 6.84 8.90
C GLU A 83 -5.68 8.32 9.22
N ALA A 84 -4.80 9.17 8.70
CA ALA A 84 -4.89 10.61 8.86
C ALA A 84 -5.99 11.26 7.99
N SER A 85 -6.83 10.46 7.33
CA SER A 85 -7.98 10.91 6.53
C SER A 85 -7.63 11.90 5.42
N TYR A 86 -6.45 11.77 4.80
CA TYR A 86 -6.03 12.65 3.71
C TYR A 86 -6.91 12.54 2.46
N PHE A 87 -7.77 11.53 2.36
CA PHE A 87 -8.76 11.41 1.28
C PHE A 87 -9.91 12.42 1.40
N LYS A 88 -10.10 13.05 2.57
CA LYS A 88 -11.14 14.07 2.78
C LYS A 88 -10.72 15.39 2.14
N MET A 89 -11.46 15.81 1.12
CA MET A 89 -11.29 17.14 0.52
C MET A 89 -12.37 18.10 1.01
N ASP A 90 -11.98 19.35 1.26
CA ASP A 90 -12.86 20.38 1.79
C ASP A 90 -14.04 20.67 0.84
N HIS A 91 -15.26 20.66 1.40
CA HIS A 91 -16.52 20.47 0.67
C HIS A 91 -16.80 21.51 -0.43
N ASP A 92 -16.27 22.73 -0.27
CA ASP A 92 -16.64 23.89 -1.09
C ASP A 92 -15.73 24.12 -2.29
N THR A 93 -14.72 23.28 -2.49
CA THR A 93 -13.70 23.59 -3.47
C THR A 93 -13.61 22.55 -4.58
N LYS A 94 -14.18 22.91 -5.75
CA LYS A 94 -13.72 22.38 -7.05
C LYS A 94 -12.28 22.84 -7.27
N ARG A 95 -11.35 22.23 -6.56
CA ARG A 95 -9.97 22.67 -6.55
C ARG A 95 -9.12 21.50 -7.01
N GLY A 96 -8.33 21.77 -8.04
CA GLY A 96 -7.42 20.79 -8.63
C GLY A 96 -6.34 20.34 -7.64
N PRO A 97 -5.42 19.47 -8.09
CA PRO A 97 -4.45 18.78 -7.25
C PRO A 97 -3.62 19.73 -6.39
N SER A 98 -3.30 20.93 -6.89
CA SER A 98 -2.50 21.95 -6.19
C SER A 98 -3.06 22.43 -4.85
N HIS A 99 -4.34 22.19 -4.58
CA HIS A 99 -4.99 22.59 -3.34
C HIS A 99 -5.09 21.46 -2.32
N HIS A 100 -4.73 20.24 -2.71
CA HIS A 100 -4.65 19.14 -1.77
C HIS A 100 -3.42 19.33 -0.85
N PRO A 101 -3.54 19.14 0.47
CA PRO A 101 -2.41 19.28 1.38
C PRO A 101 -1.20 18.42 1.01
N LEU A 102 -1.42 17.24 0.39
CA LEU A 102 -0.33 16.38 -0.08
C LEU A 102 0.43 16.95 -1.26
N TYR A 103 -0.15 17.84 -2.06
CA TYR A 103 0.52 18.32 -3.27
C TYR A 103 1.83 19.04 -2.94
N SER A 104 1.79 19.99 -2.01
CA SER A 104 2.99 20.70 -1.56
C SER A 104 3.98 19.79 -0.84
N LYS A 105 3.49 18.84 -0.02
CA LYS A 105 4.33 17.85 0.65
C LYS A 105 5.09 16.99 -0.34
N LEU A 106 4.39 16.51 -1.37
CA LEU A 106 4.93 15.68 -2.42
C LEU A 106 5.95 16.43 -3.30
N GLN A 107 5.75 17.73 -3.53
CA GLN A 107 6.77 18.57 -4.20
C GLN A 107 8.06 18.70 -3.39
N ASN A 108 7.96 18.76 -2.07
CA ASN A 108 9.13 18.95 -1.21
C ASN A 108 9.86 17.64 -0.91
N GLU A 109 9.09 16.56 -0.70
CA GLU A 109 9.59 15.24 -0.34
C GLU A 109 8.82 14.18 -1.15
N PRO A 110 9.26 13.92 -2.40
CA PRO A 110 8.58 13.00 -3.29
C PRO A 110 8.75 11.56 -2.78
N THR A 111 7.63 10.95 -2.41
CA THR A 111 7.55 9.51 -2.11
C THR A 111 6.49 8.87 -2.98
N TRP A 112 6.67 7.59 -3.31
CA TRP A 112 5.76 6.88 -4.20
C TRP A 112 4.37 6.76 -3.55
N ALA A 113 4.33 6.53 -2.24
CA ALA A 113 3.10 6.50 -1.47
C ALA A 113 2.25 7.77 -1.64
N LYS A 114 2.85 8.95 -1.39
CA LYS A 114 2.17 10.25 -1.56
C LYS A 114 1.72 10.46 -3.01
N PHE A 115 2.52 10.04 -3.98
CA PHE A 115 2.21 10.20 -5.40
C PHE A 115 1.03 9.32 -5.84
N VAL A 116 1.03 8.03 -5.48
CA VAL A 116 -0.07 7.10 -5.79
C VAL A 116 -1.34 7.57 -5.08
N PHE A 117 -1.25 7.94 -3.79
CA PHE A 117 -2.40 8.39 -3.01
C PHE A 117 -3.04 9.64 -3.64
N LEU A 118 -2.23 10.63 -4.00
CA LEU A 118 -2.74 11.84 -4.64
C LEU A 118 -3.25 11.59 -6.06
N SER A 119 -2.63 10.67 -6.81
CA SER A 119 -3.09 10.26 -8.13
C SER A 119 -4.44 9.56 -8.07
N ALA A 120 -4.71 8.83 -6.96
CA ALA A 120 -6.00 8.19 -6.71
C ALA A 120 -7.16 9.20 -6.54
N LEU A 121 -6.84 10.41 -6.06
CA LEU A 121 -7.81 11.48 -5.84
C LEU A 121 -7.86 12.47 -7.02
N CYS A 122 -6.73 12.66 -7.71
CA CYS A 122 -6.53 13.61 -8.80
C CYS A 122 -5.77 12.99 -9.97
N PRO A 123 -6.42 12.16 -10.80
CA PRO A 123 -5.74 11.35 -11.83
C PRO A 123 -5.11 12.18 -12.95
N GLU A 124 -5.48 13.46 -13.06
CA GLU A 124 -4.82 14.40 -13.97
C GLU A 124 -3.31 14.56 -13.71
N ILE A 125 -2.82 14.23 -12.51
CA ILE A 125 -1.38 14.39 -12.21
C ILE A 125 -0.54 13.25 -12.77
N SER A 126 -1.09 12.04 -12.87
CA SER A 126 -0.41 10.86 -13.43
C SER A 126 -0.61 10.72 -14.93
N PHE A 127 -1.49 11.52 -15.55
CA PHE A 127 -1.80 11.44 -16.97
C PHE A 127 -1.24 12.62 -17.79
N ILE A 128 -0.41 12.32 -18.79
CA ILE A 128 0.17 13.33 -19.70
C ILE A 128 -0.64 13.36 -21.00
N ARG A 129 -1.47 14.39 -21.20
CA ARG A 129 -2.22 14.62 -22.47
C ARG A 129 -1.46 15.47 -23.50
N GLY A 130 -0.35 16.07 -23.11
CA GLY A 130 0.38 17.06 -23.91
C GLY A 130 1.76 17.31 -23.33
N GLN A 131 2.16 18.57 -23.23
CA GLN A 131 3.42 18.92 -22.55
C GLN A 131 3.29 18.63 -21.04
N PRO A 132 4.25 17.91 -20.43
CA PRO A 132 4.22 17.65 -19.00
C PRO A 132 4.28 18.95 -18.21
N THR A 133 3.47 19.07 -17.17
CA THR A 133 3.53 20.20 -16.25
C THR A 133 4.85 20.20 -15.46
N PRO A 134 5.29 21.33 -14.88
CA PRO A 134 6.48 21.36 -14.02
C PRO A 134 6.43 20.35 -12.88
N PHE A 135 5.23 20.14 -12.31
CA PHE A 135 5.00 19.11 -11.30
C PHE A 135 5.24 17.70 -11.86
N GLN A 136 4.69 17.39 -13.04
CA GLN A 136 4.89 16.10 -13.69
C GLN A 136 6.36 15.86 -14.03
N LEU A 137 7.07 16.87 -14.54
CA LEU A 137 8.51 16.77 -14.80
C LEU A 137 9.30 16.48 -13.52
N GLN A 138 8.93 17.10 -12.41
CA GLN A 138 9.54 16.83 -11.11
C GLN A 138 9.30 15.38 -10.66
N MET A 139 8.06 14.89 -10.77
CA MET A 139 7.73 13.51 -10.40
C MET A 139 8.41 12.49 -11.33
N ILE A 140 8.47 12.76 -12.64
CA ILE A 140 9.24 11.94 -13.60
C ILE A 140 10.72 11.93 -13.22
N SER A 141 11.28 13.07 -12.82
CA SER A 141 12.67 13.12 -12.36
C SER A 141 12.89 12.34 -11.06
N ALA A 142 11.91 12.29 -10.17
CA ALA A 142 12.00 11.58 -8.89
C ALA A 142 11.81 10.07 -9.04
N PHE A 143 10.87 9.64 -9.88
CA PHE A 143 10.41 8.25 -9.98
C PHE A 143 10.74 7.58 -11.32
N LYS A 144 11.39 8.28 -12.25
CA LYS A 144 11.66 7.86 -13.64
C LYS A 144 10.41 7.68 -14.52
N SER A 145 9.28 7.29 -13.95
CA SER A 145 7.96 7.21 -14.57
C SER A 145 6.89 7.70 -13.61
N ILE A 146 5.81 8.24 -14.17
CA ILE A 146 4.60 8.63 -13.43
C ILE A 146 3.37 7.85 -13.88
N GLU A 147 3.57 6.86 -14.76
CA GLU A 147 2.52 5.96 -15.20
C GLU A 147 2.22 4.96 -14.09
N ILE A 148 0.94 4.87 -13.72
CA ILE A 148 0.44 3.92 -12.73
C ILE A 148 -0.40 2.90 -13.49
N GLU A 149 0.14 1.69 -13.67
CA GLU A 149 -0.57 0.59 -14.33
C GLU A 149 -1.84 0.18 -13.54
N GLY A 150 -2.91 -0.20 -14.25
CA GLY A 150 -4.19 -0.62 -13.66
C GLY A 150 -5.21 0.51 -13.44
N TYR A 151 -4.73 1.67 -12.97
CA TYR A 151 -5.60 2.72 -12.42
C TYR A 151 -6.45 3.48 -13.47
N LEU A 152 -6.00 3.56 -14.73
CA LEU A 152 -6.72 4.25 -15.82
C LEU A 152 -8.09 3.64 -16.15
N ARG A 153 -8.32 2.36 -15.84
CA ARG A 153 -9.56 1.66 -16.19
C ARG A 153 -10.75 2.06 -15.30
N GLY A 154 -10.50 2.36 -14.02
CA GLY A 154 -11.54 2.78 -13.07
C GLY A 154 -12.02 4.21 -13.31
N TYR A 155 -11.10 5.18 -13.38
CA TYR A 155 -11.46 6.60 -13.46
C TYR A 155 -12.19 7.01 -14.76
N LEU A 156 -11.87 6.37 -15.89
CA LEU A 156 -12.51 6.67 -17.18
C LEU A 156 -13.99 6.27 -17.25
N SER A 157 -14.45 5.40 -16.36
CA SER A 157 -15.86 5.02 -16.25
C SER A 157 -16.73 6.11 -15.59
N TYR A 158 -16.13 7.10 -14.91
CA TYR A 158 -16.83 8.01 -14.00
C TYR A 158 -17.03 9.46 -14.52
N ARG A 159 -16.48 9.85 -15.69
CA ARG A 159 -16.85 11.14 -16.31
C ARG A 159 -17.97 10.96 -17.36
N PRO A 160 -19.19 11.48 -17.13
CA PRO A 160 -20.28 11.41 -18.13
C PRO A 160 -19.91 12.07 -19.47
N ASN A 161 -18.96 13.01 -19.46
CA ASN A 161 -18.51 13.77 -20.63
C ASN A 161 -17.24 13.23 -21.30
N ALA A 162 -16.68 12.09 -20.87
CA ALA A 162 -15.50 11.50 -21.52
C ALA A 162 -15.80 10.95 -22.93
N ARG A 163 -17.08 10.75 -23.29
CA ARG A 163 -17.50 10.28 -24.61
C ARG A 163 -17.17 11.21 -25.78
N ARG A 164 -16.89 12.51 -25.55
CA ARG A 164 -16.54 13.44 -26.66
C ARG A 164 -15.06 13.42 -27.06
N CYS A 165 -14.21 12.68 -26.35
CA CYS A 165 -12.76 12.67 -26.64
C CYS A 165 -12.30 11.48 -27.49
N TYR A 166 -13.19 10.61 -27.96
CA TYR A 166 -12.82 9.46 -28.80
C TYR A 166 -13.79 9.27 -29.98
N GLU A 167 -13.73 10.15 -30.97
CA GLU A 167 -14.23 9.85 -32.33
C GLU A 167 -13.12 9.33 -33.27
N HIS A 168 -11.95 8.95 -32.74
CA HIS A 168 -10.81 8.50 -33.58
C HIS A 168 -10.22 7.13 -33.22
N GLN A 169 -11.00 6.20 -32.66
CA GLN A 169 -10.59 4.80 -32.55
C GLN A 169 -11.53 3.76 -33.20
N ASP A 170 -12.41 4.19 -34.12
CA ASP A 170 -13.22 3.26 -34.94
C ASP A 170 -12.44 2.63 -36.12
N LYS A 171 -11.15 2.34 -35.94
CA LYS A 171 -10.35 1.64 -36.96
C LYS A 171 -9.37 0.61 -36.42
N VAL A 172 -9.59 -0.02 -35.27
CA VAL A 172 -8.84 -1.26 -34.94
C VAL A 172 -9.66 -2.23 -34.07
N LEU A 173 -10.89 -2.59 -34.44
CA LEU A 173 -11.56 -3.77 -33.87
C LEU A 173 -12.44 -4.48 -34.91
N SER A 174 -11.83 -4.83 -36.03
CA SER A 174 -12.31 -5.93 -36.88
C SER A 174 -11.32 -7.09 -36.75
N LEU A 175 -11.34 -7.75 -35.59
CA LEU A 175 -10.78 -9.09 -35.41
C LEU A 175 -11.93 -9.98 -34.90
N PRO A 176 -12.06 -11.21 -35.43
CA PRO A 176 -13.17 -12.08 -35.10
C PRO A 176 -13.06 -12.53 -33.62
N PRO A 177 -14.18 -12.85 -32.96
CA PRO A 177 -14.16 -13.35 -31.60
C PRO A 177 -13.45 -14.70 -31.60
N SER A 178 -12.26 -14.79 -31.00
CA SER A 178 -11.68 -16.09 -30.67
C SER A 178 -12.54 -16.69 -29.57
N GLY A 179 -13.07 -17.89 -29.83
CA GLY A 179 -13.90 -18.63 -28.89
C GLY A 179 -13.21 -18.91 -27.55
N PRO A 180 -13.95 -19.47 -26.57
CA PRO A 180 -13.41 -19.78 -25.25
C PRO A 180 -12.22 -20.73 -25.39
N HIS A 181 -11.06 -20.34 -24.84
CA HIS A 181 -9.88 -21.20 -24.71
C HIS A 181 -10.10 -22.11 -23.48
N PRO A 182 -10.45 -23.40 -23.65
CA PRO A 182 -10.68 -24.31 -22.52
C PRO A 182 -9.45 -24.46 -21.62
N ASP A 183 -8.25 -24.30 -22.19
CA ASP A 183 -6.97 -24.45 -21.49
C ASP A 183 -6.77 -23.43 -20.35
N LEU A 184 -7.38 -22.24 -20.46
CA LEU A 184 -7.27 -21.21 -19.43
C LEU A 184 -8.14 -21.53 -18.21
N LEU A 185 -9.32 -22.11 -18.42
CA LEU A 185 -10.21 -22.49 -17.32
C LEU A 185 -9.66 -23.68 -16.54
N ASP A 186 -9.04 -24.64 -17.24
CA ASP A 186 -8.37 -25.77 -16.60
C ASP A 186 -7.13 -25.33 -15.80
N ALA A 187 -6.38 -24.36 -16.32
CA ALA A 187 -5.25 -23.77 -15.58
C ALA A 187 -5.73 -23.05 -14.30
N ILE A 188 -6.81 -22.27 -14.39
CA ILE A 188 -7.41 -21.59 -13.22
C ILE A 188 -7.90 -22.61 -12.19
N SER A 189 -8.60 -23.65 -12.63
CA SER A 189 -9.09 -24.73 -11.76
C SER A 189 -7.94 -25.47 -11.06
N THR A 190 -6.85 -25.76 -11.79
CA THR A 190 -5.65 -26.40 -11.25
C THR A 190 -4.99 -25.53 -10.17
N MET A 191 -4.88 -24.22 -10.42
CA MET A 191 -4.30 -23.28 -9.44
C MET A 191 -5.17 -23.16 -8.19
N GLN A 192 -6.50 -23.09 -8.34
CA GLN A 192 -7.43 -23.04 -7.20
C GLN A 192 -7.33 -24.30 -6.33
N ASN A 193 -7.23 -25.48 -6.93
CA ASN A 193 -7.04 -26.74 -6.21
C ASN A 193 -5.68 -26.80 -5.49
N ALA A 194 -4.62 -26.29 -6.09
CA ALA A 194 -3.30 -26.21 -5.46
C ALA A 194 -3.31 -25.29 -4.23
N ILE A 195 -3.99 -24.15 -4.31
CA ILE A 195 -4.14 -23.20 -3.20
C ILE A 195 -4.90 -23.85 -2.03
N MET A 196 -6.02 -24.54 -2.33
CA MET A 196 -6.80 -25.23 -1.30
C MET A 196 -5.97 -26.32 -0.58
N ASN A 197 -5.21 -27.12 -1.34
CA ASN A 197 -4.34 -28.16 -0.77
C ASN A 197 -3.23 -27.57 0.12
N LEU A 198 -2.65 -26.42 -0.26
CA LEU A 198 -1.64 -25.74 0.55
C LEU A 198 -2.24 -25.20 1.86
N ASN A 199 -3.46 -24.69 1.83
CA ASN A 199 -4.16 -24.23 3.04
C ASN A 199 -4.42 -25.39 4.00
N GLU A 200 -4.93 -26.52 3.50
CA GLU A 200 -5.15 -27.73 4.31
C GLU A 200 -3.85 -28.23 4.96
N LYS A 201 -2.74 -28.21 4.23
CA LYS A 201 -1.41 -28.58 4.79
C LYS A 201 -0.93 -27.61 5.85
N SER A 202 -1.14 -26.31 5.65
CA SER A 202 -0.77 -25.28 6.63
C SER A 202 -1.54 -25.45 7.94
N ASP A 203 -2.83 -25.74 7.84
CA ASP A 203 -3.68 -26.00 9.02
C ASP A 203 -3.27 -27.29 9.74
N ALA A 204 -2.92 -28.35 9.01
CA ALA A 204 -2.41 -29.58 9.58
C ALA A 204 -1.09 -29.36 10.34
N ILE A 205 -0.14 -28.62 9.76
CA ILE A 205 1.14 -28.30 10.43
C ILE A 205 0.91 -27.47 11.69
N ARG A 206 -0.01 -26.50 11.65
CA ARG A 206 -0.35 -25.69 12.81
C ARG A 206 -0.90 -26.55 13.95
N GLU A 207 -1.76 -27.50 13.63
CA GLU A 207 -2.37 -28.39 14.60
C GLU A 207 -1.34 -29.39 15.18
N GLU A 208 -0.42 -29.91 14.37
CA GLU A 208 0.71 -30.72 14.85
C GLU A 208 1.59 -29.94 15.83
N MET A 209 1.94 -28.68 15.51
CA MET A 209 2.73 -27.83 16.41
C MET A 209 2.02 -27.57 17.74
N ARG A 210 0.69 -27.39 17.71
CA ARG A 210 -0.13 -27.22 18.91
C ARG A 210 -0.07 -28.46 19.80
N GLN A 211 -0.26 -29.64 19.21
CA GLN A 211 -0.21 -30.92 19.93
C GLN A 211 1.17 -31.20 20.52
N GLN A 212 2.24 -30.95 19.77
CA GLN A 212 3.61 -31.11 20.27
C GLN A 212 3.91 -30.17 21.46
N GLY A 213 3.36 -28.95 21.43
CA GLY A 213 3.45 -28.01 22.55
C GLY A 213 2.74 -28.51 23.81
N GLU A 214 1.55 -29.11 23.65
CA GLU A 214 0.79 -29.67 24.76
C GLU A 214 1.45 -30.92 25.36
N GLU A 215 1.97 -31.82 24.53
CA GLU A 215 2.72 -32.98 24.99
C GLU A 215 3.96 -32.59 25.79
N SER A 216 4.69 -31.57 25.32
CA SER A 216 5.90 -31.08 25.98
C SER A 216 5.57 -30.48 27.35
N LYS A 217 4.50 -29.68 27.45
CA LYS A 217 4.00 -29.15 28.73
C LYS A 217 3.60 -30.28 29.68
N GLN A 218 2.90 -31.30 29.19
CA GLN A 218 2.45 -32.43 30.00
C GLN A 218 3.62 -33.29 30.51
N LYS A 219 4.62 -33.55 29.67
CA LYS A 219 5.85 -34.26 30.07
C LYS A 219 6.61 -33.49 31.14
N PHE A 220 6.75 -32.17 30.98
CA PHE A 220 7.41 -31.32 31.95
C PHE A 220 6.68 -31.32 33.30
N LYS A 221 5.35 -31.16 33.28
CA LYS A 221 4.51 -31.19 34.49
C LYS A 221 4.65 -32.52 35.24
N THR A 222 4.52 -33.64 34.54
CA THR A 222 4.69 -34.98 35.11
C THR A 222 6.10 -35.17 35.69
N GLY A 223 7.12 -34.60 35.03
CA GLY A 223 8.50 -34.62 35.51
C GLY A 223 8.67 -33.92 36.85
N ILE A 224 8.11 -32.71 37.00
CA ILE A 224 8.13 -31.97 38.27
C ILE A 224 7.39 -32.73 39.36
N GLU A 225 6.20 -33.27 39.07
CA GLU A 225 5.41 -34.03 40.05
C GLU A 225 6.17 -35.25 40.60
N ARG A 226 6.88 -35.99 39.73
CA ARG A 226 7.74 -37.10 40.16
C ARG A 226 8.89 -36.65 41.05
N ILE A 227 9.53 -35.53 40.73
CA ILE A 227 10.60 -34.97 41.56
C ILE A 227 10.05 -34.63 42.94
N LEU A 228 8.91 -33.93 43.02
CA LEU A 228 8.29 -33.54 44.28
C LEU A 228 7.91 -34.75 45.16
N GLN A 229 7.44 -35.85 44.55
CA GLN A 229 7.14 -37.09 45.28
C GLN A 229 8.37 -37.76 45.91
N LEU A 230 9.57 -37.57 45.36
CA LEU A 230 10.81 -38.13 45.94
C LEU A 230 11.30 -37.35 47.16
N TYR A 231 10.84 -36.11 47.34
CA TYR A 231 11.21 -35.24 48.46
C TYR A 231 10.12 -35.13 49.53
N SER A 232 9.02 -35.87 49.40
CA SER A 232 7.92 -35.97 50.35
C SER A 232 8.00 -37.27 51.14
#